data_AF-A0A4Q3F370-F1
#
_entry.id   AF-A0A4Q3F370-F1
#
_cell.length_a   1.000
_cell.length_b   1.000
_cell.length_c   1.000
_cell.angle_alpha   90.00
_cell.angle_beta   90.00
_cell.angle_gamma   90.00
#
_symmetry.space_group_name_H-M   'P 1'
#
loop_
_entity.id
_entity.type
_entity.pdbx_description
1 polymer ?
#
loop_
_entity_poly.entity_id
_entity_poly.type
_entity_poly.pdbx_seq_one_letter_code
_entity_poly.pdbx_strand_id
1 'polypeptide(L)'
;MVSNKNLLADFEQLSTARNIQAEAIRNYLSDNGVEKPAHEGGLGGTLHRAWLDIKGTLSNRSDSVSISSCLSGDQAAVTAYQEVLDEQDLPVDLQKLLTEHLEDLKGDVENLEKLAKES
;
A
#
# COMPACT_ATOMS: atom_id res chain seq x y z
N MET A 1 -26.89 -1.17 -17.61
CA MET A 1 -25.63 -1.13 -18.40
C MET A 1 -24.64 -0.15 -17.76
N VAL A 2 -24.40 -0.27 -16.44
CA VAL A 2 -23.51 0.65 -15.68
C VAL A 2 -22.22 -0.04 -15.22
N SER A 3 -22.18 -1.37 -15.19
CA SER A 3 -21.21 -2.12 -14.39
C SER A 3 -19.84 -2.43 -15.05
N ASN A 4 -19.33 -1.59 -15.96
CA ASN A 4 -17.98 -1.85 -16.54
C ASN A 4 -17.09 -0.60 -16.67
N LYS A 5 -17.67 0.56 -17.00
CA LYS A 5 -16.89 1.81 -17.13
C LYS A 5 -16.39 2.35 -15.78
N ASN A 6 -17.17 2.21 -14.71
CA ASN A 6 -16.77 2.66 -13.38
C ASN A 6 -15.62 1.80 -12.84
N LEU A 7 -15.66 0.48 -13.06
CA LEU A 7 -14.62 -0.45 -12.59
C LEU A 7 -13.23 -0.17 -13.16
N LEU A 8 -13.16 0.15 -14.45
CA LEU A 8 -11.88 0.52 -15.08
C LEU A 8 -11.35 1.84 -14.52
N ALA A 9 -12.22 2.84 -14.34
CA ALA A 9 -11.84 4.12 -13.75
C ALA A 9 -11.38 3.98 -12.29
N ASP A 10 -12.12 3.22 -11.48
CA ASP A 10 -11.76 2.92 -10.09
C ASP A 10 -10.43 2.16 -10.03
N PHE A 11 -10.23 1.17 -10.90
CA PHE A 11 -8.96 0.45 -10.99
C PHE A 11 -7.78 1.36 -11.37
N GLU A 12 -7.95 2.23 -12.36
CA GLU A 12 -6.94 3.22 -12.76
C GLU A 12 -6.62 4.18 -11.61
N GLN A 13 -7.64 4.64 -10.88
CA GLN A 13 -7.47 5.50 -9.71
C GLN A 13 -6.71 4.78 -8.59
N LEU A 14 -7.08 3.55 -8.26
CA LEU A 14 -6.40 2.75 -7.24
C LEU A 14 -4.95 2.46 -7.63
N SER A 15 -4.70 2.06 -8.88
CA SER A 15 -3.33 1.82 -9.37
C SER A 15 -2.47 3.09 -9.29
N THR A 16 -3.06 4.24 -9.60
CA THR A 16 -2.39 5.55 -9.48
C THR A 16 -2.10 5.88 -8.01
N ALA A 17 -3.07 5.72 -7.11
CA ALA A 17 -2.91 5.95 -5.68
C ALA A 17 -1.79 5.07 -5.09
N ARG A 18 -1.73 3.78 -5.47
CA ARG A 18 -0.66 2.87 -5.02
C ARG A 18 0.72 3.28 -5.51
N ASN A 19 0.84 3.77 -6.75
CA ASN A 19 2.12 4.32 -7.23
C ASN A 19 2.54 5.56 -6.44
N ILE A 20 1.60 6.47 -6.16
CA ILE A 20 1.87 7.69 -5.37
C ILE A 20 2.31 7.30 -3.94
N GLN A 21 1.62 6.37 -3.29
CA GLN A 21 1.97 5.89 -1.96
C GLN A 21 3.36 5.23 -1.94
N ALA A 22 3.67 4.41 -2.95
CA ALA A 22 4.99 3.81 -3.10
C ALA A 22 6.10 4.86 -3.27
N GLU A 23 5.82 5.92 -4.03
CA GLU A 23 6.76 7.02 -4.25
C GLU A 23 6.94 7.87 -2.99
N ALA A 24 5.87 8.16 -2.25
CA ALA A 24 5.93 8.88 -0.98
C ALA A 24 6.80 8.15 0.06
N ILE A 25 6.63 6.83 0.21
CA ILE A 25 7.48 6.04 1.11
C ILE A 25 8.94 6.03 0.60
N ARG A 26 9.16 5.86 -0.70
CA ARG A 26 10.52 5.89 -1.28
C ARG A 26 11.22 7.22 -1.04
N ASN A 27 10.50 8.34 -1.20
CA ASN A 27 11.03 9.67 -0.96
C ASN A 27 11.38 9.84 0.52
N TYR A 28 10.49 9.45 1.44
CA TYR A 28 10.77 9.47 2.88
C TYR A 28 12.04 8.69 3.23
N LEU A 29 12.21 7.48 2.69
CA LEU A 29 13.40 6.67 2.94
C LEU A 29 14.66 7.31 2.37
N SER A 30 14.58 7.88 1.18
CA SER A 30 15.71 8.55 0.52
C SER A 30 16.15 9.79 1.31
N ASP A 31 15.19 10.61 1.74
CA ASP A 31 15.42 11.81 2.56
C ASP A 31 16.04 11.47 3.92
N ASN A 32 15.75 10.28 4.45
CA ASN A 32 16.31 9.77 5.70
C ASN A 32 17.56 8.90 5.49
N GLY A 33 18.11 8.82 4.27
CA GLY A 33 19.35 8.11 3.96
C GLY A 33 19.25 6.57 3.99
N VAL A 34 18.04 6.02 3.85
CA VAL A 34 17.73 4.57 3.91
C VAL A 34 17.71 3.94 2.51
N GLU A 35 18.67 4.29 1.65
CA GLU A 35 18.71 3.79 0.27
C GLU A 35 19.31 2.38 0.14
N LYS A 36 20.06 1.90 1.13
CA LYS A 36 20.71 0.57 1.14
C LYS A 36 20.66 -0.04 2.54
N PRO A 37 20.70 -1.38 2.67
CA PRO A 37 20.79 -2.04 3.96
C PRO A 37 22.09 -1.63 4.64
N ALA A 38 22.03 -0.60 5.49
CA ALA A 38 23.09 -0.30 6.43
C ALA A 38 23.06 -1.45 7.44
N HIS A 39 24.03 -2.35 7.32
CA HIS A 39 24.43 -3.39 8.27
C HIS A 39 23.42 -3.71 9.38
N GLU A 40 22.72 -4.83 9.22
CA GLU A 40 22.10 -5.67 10.26
C GLU A 40 22.06 -5.06 11.69
N GLY A 41 21.15 -4.12 11.93
CA GLY A 41 20.86 -3.60 13.28
C GLY A 41 20.79 -2.07 13.36
N GLY A 42 19.57 -1.53 13.47
CA GLY A 42 19.30 -0.10 13.65
C GLY A 42 18.03 0.37 12.92
N LEU A 43 17.63 1.63 13.16
CA LEU A 43 16.44 2.26 12.55
C LEU A 43 16.40 2.10 11.03
N GLY A 44 17.53 2.26 10.33
CA GLY A 44 17.61 2.08 8.88
C GLY A 44 17.29 0.65 8.41
N GLY A 45 17.61 -0.38 9.20
CA GLY A 45 17.28 -1.77 8.88
C GLY A 45 15.79 -2.07 9.02
N THR A 46 15.15 -1.56 10.07
CA THR A 46 13.68 -1.68 10.26
C THR A 46 12.92 -0.95 9.17
N LEU A 47 13.35 0.28 8.84
CA LEU A 47 12.79 1.09 7.75
C LEU A 47 12.90 0.40 6.38
N HIS A 48 14.04 -0.25 6.10
CA HIS A 48 14.23 -0.98 4.85
C HIS A 48 13.36 -2.24 4.75
N ARG A 49 13.18 -2.99 5.86
CA ARG A 49 12.28 -4.15 5.89
C ARG A 49 10.82 -3.73 5.68
N ALA A 50 10.38 -2.73 6.44
CA ALA A 50 9.06 -2.12 6.28
C ALA A 50 8.75 -1.73 4.83
N TRP A 51 9.72 -1.11 4.15
CA TRP A 51 9.61 -0.77 2.73
C TRP A 51 9.48 -1.98 1.82
N LEU A 52 10.28 -3.02 2.04
CA LEU A 52 10.24 -4.24 1.22
C LEU A 52 8.90 -4.96 1.35
N ASP A 53 8.36 -5.04 2.57
CA ASP A 53 7.07 -5.68 2.86
C ASP A 53 5.93 -4.92 2.15
N ILE A 54 5.88 -3.60 2.30
CA ILE A 54 4.90 -2.76 1.61
C ILE A 54 5.05 -2.88 0.09
N LYS A 55 6.27 -2.72 -0.44
CA LYS A 55 6.53 -2.79 -1.89
C LYS A 55 6.13 -4.15 -2.48
N GLY A 56 6.32 -5.23 -1.74
CA GLY A 56 5.91 -6.58 -2.13
C GLY A 56 4.41 -6.67 -2.41
N THR A 57 3.58 -6.05 -1.57
CA THR A 57 2.12 -6.04 -1.76
C THR A 57 1.66 -5.14 -2.91
N LEU A 58 2.37 -4.04 -3.18
CA LEU A 58 2.02 -3.09 -4.24
C LEU A 58 2.31 -3.63 -5.64
N SER A 59 3.25 -4.57 -5.78
CA SER A 59 3.71 -5.07 -7.09
C SER A 59 2.83 -6.18 -7.70
N ASN A 60 1.81 -6.68 -7.00
CA ASN A 60 1.08 -7.91 -7.37
C ASN A 60 -0.23 -7.70 -8.16
N ARG A 61 -0.38 -6.65 -9.00
CA ARG A 61 -1.60 -6.43 -9.81
C ARG A 61 -1.27 -6.22 -11.28
N SER A 62 -1.21 -7.29 -12.08
CA SER A 62 -1.06 -7.08 -13.54
C SER A 62 -1.70 -8.07 -14.51
N ASP A 63 -2.34 -9.17 -14.10
CA ASP A 63 -2.83 -10.14 -15.10
C ASP A 63 -4.28 -10.55 -14.82
N SER A 64 -5.21 -10.03 -15.63
CA SER A 64 -6.69 -10.20 -15.58
C SER A 64 -7.40 -9.53 -14.38
N VAL A 65 -7.78 -8.26 -14.57
CA VAL A 65 -8.39 -7.42 -13.52
C VAL A 65 -9.83 -7.85 -13.23
N SER A 66 -10.03 -8.48 -12.07
CA SER A 66 -11.34 -8.68 -11.45
C SER A 66 -11.40 -7.88 -10.14
N ILE A 67 -12.59 -7.37 -9.77
CA ILE A 67 -12.82 -6.69 -8.49
C ILE A 67 -12.30 -7.56 -7.33
N SER A 68 -12.49 -8.88 -7.42
CA SER A 68 -12.02 -9.85 -6.41
C SER A 68 -10.49 -9.86 -6.28
N SER A 69 -9.75 -9.77 -7.40
CA SER A 69 -8.28 -9.71 -7.38
C SER A 69 -7.78 -8.38 -6.81
N CYS A 70 -8.45 -7.27 -7.17
CA CYS A 70 -8.14 -5.95 -6.62
C CYS A 70 -8.38 -5.91 -5.11
N LEU A 71 -9.54 -6.38 -4.66
CA LEU A 71 -9.93 -6.47 -3.26
C LEU A 71 -8.95 -7.33 -2.46
N SER A 72 -8.60 -8.51 -2.96
CA SER A 72 -7.61 -9.38 -2.30
C SER A 72 -6.23 -8.73 -2.22
N GLY A 73 -5.80 -8.01 -3.26
CA GLY A 73 -4.55 -7.28 -3.27
C GLY A 73 -4.54 -6.09 -2.30
N ASP A 74 -5.64 -5.33 -2.21
CA ASP A 74 -5.77 -4.23 -1.25
C ASP A 74 -5.85 -4.76 0.19
N GLN A 75 -6.55 -5.86 0.45
CA GLN A 75 -6.58 -6.51 1.77
C GLN A 75 -5.20 -7.01 2.19
N ALA A 76 -4.43 -7.61 1.28
CA ALA A 76 -3.05 -8.01 1.54
C ALA A 76 -2.16 -6.81 1.89
N ALA A 77 -2.33 -5.69 1.17
CA ALA A 77 -1.65 -4.44 1.50
C ALA A 77 -2.09 -3.92 2.89
N VAL A 78 -3.37 -4.00 3.26
CA VAL A 78 -3.85 -3.54 4.59
C VAL A 78 -3.10 -4.29 5.69
N THR A 79 -3.01 -5.61 5.57
CA THR A 79 -2.28 -6.45 6.52
C THR A 79 -0.82 -6.06 6.58
N ALA A 80 -0.13 -5.90 5.44
CA ALA A 80 1.27 -5.52 5.44
C ALA A 80 1.53 -4.15 6.08
N TYR A 81 0.67 -3.15 5.82
CA TYR A 81 0.78 -1.86 6.48
C TYR A 81 0.57 -1.95 7.99
N GLN A 82 -0.38 -2.79 8.45
CA GLN A 82 -0.60 -3.03 9.87
C GLN A 82 0.60 -3.73 10.53
N GLU A 83 1.13 -4.78 9.91
CA GLU A 83 2.30 -5.50 10.40
C GLU A 83 3.51 -4.56 10.53
N VAL A 84 3.72 -3.69 9.54
CA VAL A 84 4.77 -2.68 9.60
C VAL A 84 4.51 -1.69 10.73
N LEU A 85 3.29 -1.18 10.88
CA LEU A 85 2.95 -0.22 11.95
C LEU A 85 3.09 -0.82 13.37
N ASP A 86 2.98 -2.14 13.50
CA ASP A 86 3.21 -2.86 14.75
C ASP A 86 4.70 -3.05 15.07
N GLU A 87 5.62 -2.76 14.14
CA GLU A 87 7.06 -2.81 14.38
C GLU A 87 7.49 -1.75 15.40
N GLN A 88 8.35 -2.19 16.34
CA GLN A 88 8.96 -1.28 17.31
C GLN A 88 10.03 -0.43 16.62
N ASP A 89 10.17 0.82 17.08
CA ASP A 89 11.16 1.80 16.62
C ASP A 89 10.92 2.43 15.22
N LEU A 90 9.67 2.45 14.73
CA LEU A 90 9.37 3.31 13.58
C LEU A 90 9.43 4.80 13.98
N PRO A 91 10.07 5.67 13.18
CA PRO A 91 9.98 7.11 13.39
C PRO A 91 8.52 7.60 13.32
N VAL A 92 8.16 8.56 14.17
CA VAL A 92 6.79 9.10 14.27
C VAL A 92 6.27 9.61 12.91
N ASP A 93 7.13 10.27 12.13
CA ASP A 93 6.76 10.79 10.82
C ASP A 93 6.41 9.68 9.83
N LEU A 94 7.14 8.55 9.87
CA LEU A 94 6.81 7.39 9.05
C LEU A 94 5.55 6.69 9.54
N GLN A 95 5.39 6.50 10.85
CA GLN A 95 4.16 5.92 11.40
C GLN A 95 2.94 6.73 10.95
N LYS A 96 3.03 8.06 10.96
CA LYS A 96 1.97 8.93 10.50
C LYS A 96 1.69 8.75 9.00
N LEU A 97 2.74 8.77 8.16
CA LEU A 97 2.61 8.55 6.71
C LEU A 97 1.96 7.20 6.39
N LEU A 98 2.42 6.13 7.03
CA LEU A 98 1.88 4.78 6.84
C LEU A 98 0.45 4.64 7.37
N THR A 99 0.12 5.34 8.46
CA THR A 99 -1.24 5.37 9.00
C THR A 99 -2.20 6.05 8.02
N GLU A 100 -1.82 7.20 7.47
CA GLU A 100 -2.62 7.92 6.45
C GLU A 100 -2.86 7.02 5.23
N HIS A 101 -1.82 6.36 4.71
CA HIS A 101 -1.96 5.43 3.60
C HIS A 101 -2.86 4.23 3.92
N LEU A 102 -2.79 3.70 5.15
CA LEU A 102 -3.63 2.60 5.62
C LEU A 102 -5.10 3.01 5.70
N GLU A 103 -5.40 4.23 6.11
CA GLU A 103 -6.77 4.76 6.14
C GLU A 103 -7.35 4.87 4.73
N ASP A 104 -6.58 5.44 3.78
CA ASP A 104 -6.97 5.49 2.36
C ASP A 104 -7.26 4.09 1.81
N LEU A 105 -6.34 3.16 2.05
CA LEU A 105 -6.43 1.77 1.60
C LEU A 105 -7.67 1.06 2.16
N LYS A 106 -8.03 1.29 3.43
CA LYS A 106 -9.26 0.75 4.03
C LYS A 106 -10.52 1.35 3.39
N GLY A 107 -10.52 2.64 3.10
CA GLY A 107 -11.61 3.31 2.39
C GLY A 107 -11.81 2.73 0.98
N ASP A 108 -10.71 2.49 0.28
CA ASP A 108 -10.70 1.87 -1.05
C ASP A 108 -11.26 0.43 -1.01
N VAL A 109 -10.83 -0.38 -0.04
CA VAL A 109 -11.38 -1.73 0.20
C VAL A 109 -12.89 -1.69 0.42
N GLU A 110 -13.37 -0.80 1.30
CA GLU A 110 -14.80 -0.68 1.58
C GLU A 110 -15.60 -0.29 0.32
N ASN A 111 -15.06 0.60 -0.51
CA ASN A 111 -15.70 1.00 -1.76
C ASN A 111 -15.76 -0.18 -2.75
N LEU A 112 -14.67 -0.91 -2.93
CA LEU A 112 -14.62 -2.11 -3.78
C LEU A 112 -15.59 -3.19 -3.30
N GLU A 113 -15.73 -3.40 -1.99
CA GLU A 113 -16.70 -4.35 -1.44
C GLU A 113 -18.14 -3.96 -1.75
N LYS A 114 -18.48 -2.67 -1.72
CA LYS A 114 -19.80 -2.17 -2.11
C LYS A 114 -20.06 -2.43 -3.59
N LEU A 115 -19.10 -2.07 -4.45
CA LEU A 115 -19.20 -2.28 -5.89
C LEU A 115 -19.31 -3.78 -6.26
N ALA A 116 -18.61 -4.65 -5.53
CA ALA A 116 -18.69 -6.10 -5.71
C ALA A 116 -20.07 -6.68 -5.35
N LYS A 117 -20.79 -6.07 -4.38
CA LYS A 117 -22.14 -6.49 -3.98
C LYS A 117 -23.23 -5.99 -4.93
N GLU A 118 -22.97 -4.90 -5.64
CA GLU A 118 -23.91 -4.26 -6.57
C GLU A 118 -23.75 -4.70 -8.04
N SER A 119 -22.68 -5.45 -8.35
CA SER A 119 -22.39 -6.01 -9.69
C SER A 119 -22.96 -7.42 -9.87
#